data_AF-A0A955L443-F1
#
_entry.id   AF-A0A955L443-F1
#
_cell.length_a   1.000
_cell.length_b   1.000
_cell.length_c   1.000
_cell.angle_alpha   90.00
_cell.angle_beta   90.00
_cell.angle_gamma   90.00
#
_symmetry.space_group_name_H-M   'P 1'
#
loop_
_entity.id
_entity.type
_entity.pdbx_description
1 polymer ?
#
loop_
_entity_poly.entity_id
_entity_poly.type
_entity_poly.pdbx_seq_one_letter_code
_entity_poly.pdbx_strand_id
1 'polypeptide(L)'
;MTTTQTPQVGQLLYDEHLDKDGNFKHASLLFIDTEPEPDAKSWYYTELFLMEDYGQGLEVQVSLNAGGMPASYTRVATDEDVAKFISILKQQQNFNQEKFLKDLQESQDTEPLLEEEKERIMRLMG
;
A
#
# COMPACT_ATOMS: atom_id res chain seq x y z
N MET A 1 26.34 -6.94 -5.83
CA MET A 1 25.31 -7.81 -5.24
C MET A 1 24.38 -6.89 -4.46
N THR A 2 23.18 -6.63 -4.96
CA THR A 2 22.15 -5.96 -4.17
C THR A 2 21.55 -7.01 -3.27
N THR A 3 21.87 -6.98 -1.98
CA THR A 3 21.12 -7.70 -0.96
C THR A 3 19.70 -7.15 -0.98
N THR A 4 18.76 -7.90 -1.55
CA THR A 4 17.33 -7.62 -1.36
C THR A 4 17.08 -7.81 0.13
N GLN A 5 17.06 -6.73 0.90
CA GLN A 5 16.66 -6.80 2.29
C GLN A 5 15.20 -7.26 2.31
N THR A 6 14.92 -8.32 3.08
CA THR A 6 13.56 -8.71 3.38
C THR A 6 12.88 -7.51 4.03
N PRO A 7 11.72 -7.04 3.52
CA PRO A 7 11.03 -5.91 4.11
C PRO A 7 10.56 -6.25 5.53
N GLN A 8 10.46 -5.22 6.36
CA GLN A 8 10.09 -5.35 7.77
C GLN A 8 8.57 -5.43 7.93
N VAL A 9 8.10 -6.10 9.00
CA VAL A 9 6.71 -5.97 9.46
C VAL A 9 6.34 -4.50 9.61
N GLY A 10 5.19 -4.13 9.04
CA GLY A 10 4.69 -2.77 9.03
C GLY A 10 5.27 -1.84 7.98
N GLN A 11 6.26 -2.29 7.20
CA GLN A 11 6.82 -1.48 6.12
C GLN A 11 5.86 -1.41 4.94
N LEU A 12 5.72 -0.22 4.34
CA LEU A 12 4.91 -0.08 3.13
C LEU A 12 5.60 -0.72 1.92
N LEU A 13 4.84 -1.52 1.21
CA LEU A 13 5.19 -2.12 -0.05
C LEU A 13 4.28 -1.60 -1.16
N TYR A 14 4.83 -1.60 -2.37
CA TYR A 14 4.12 -1.36 -3.60
C TYR A 14 4.01 -2.68 -4.35
N ASP A 15 2.76 -3.03 -4.67
CA ASP A 15 2.40 -4.16 -5.50
C ASP A 15 1.74 -3.64 -6.78
N GLU A 16 2.22 -4.07 -7.95
CA GLU A 16 1.67 -3.63 -9.24
C GLU A 16 1.39 -4.84 -10.12
N HIS A 17 0.16 -4.89 -10.61
CA HIS A 17 -0.31 -5.93 -11.50
C HIS A 17 -0.56 -5.36 -12.89
N LEU A 18 0.13 -5.94 -13.85
CA LEU A 18 -0.05 -5.69 -15.28
C LEU A 18 -0.79 -6.88 -15.90
N ASP A 19 -1.55 -6.64 -16.96
CA ASP A 19 -2.08 -7.74 -17.77
C ASP A 19 -1.01 -8.41 -18.64
N LYS A 20 -1.44 -9.42 -19.39
CA LYS A 20 -0.57 -10.23 -20.26
C LYS A 20 0.10 -9.40 -21.36
N ASP A 21 -0.46 -8.24 -21.68
CA ASP A 21 0.03 -7.32 -22.71
C ASP A 21 0.89 -6.19 -22.09
N GLY A 22 1.09 -6.22 -20.76
CA GLY A 22 1.89 -5.23 -20.02
C GLY A 22 1.12 -3.96 -19.69
N ASN A 23 -0.20 -3.93 -19.86
CA ASN A 23 -1.00 -2.77 -19.48
C ASN A 23 -1.31 -2.81 -17.98
N PHE A 24 -1.31 -1.63 -17.36
CA PHE A 24 -1.72 -1.48 -15.97
C PHE A 24 -3.12 -2.05 -15.72
N LYS A 25 -3.29 -2.80 -14.63
CA LYS A 25 -4.60 -3.25 -14.14
C LYS A 25 -4.91 -2.65 -12.80
N HIS A 26 -4.05 -2.91 -11.82
CA HIS A 26 -4.18 -2.34 -10.50
C HIS A 26 -2.82 -2.25 -9.83
N ALA A 27 -2.76 -1.40 -8.80
CA ALA A 27 -1.65 -1.36 -7.88
C ALA A 27 -2.17 -1.18 -6.47
N SER A 28 -1.44 -1.71 -5.50
CA SER A 28 -1.79 -1.62 -4.10
C SER A 28 -0.62 -1.07 -3.28
N LEU A 29 -0.94 -0.22 -2.32
CA LEU A 29 -0.05 0.06 -1.19
C LEU A 29 -0.52 -0.79 -0.03
N LEU A 30 0.41 -1.57 0.52
CA LEU A 30 0.14 -2.54 1.55
C LEU A 30 1.26 -2.55 2.58
N PHE A 31 0.99 -3.02 3.80
CA PHE A 31 2.03 -3.25 4.80
C PHE A 31 2.04 -4.71 5.24
N ILE A 32 3.22 -5.22 5.60
CA ILE A 32 3.38 -6.59 6.09
C ILE A 32 2.79 -6.70 7.49
N ASP A 33 1.88 -7.65 7.71
CA ASP A 33 1.27 -7.87 9.03
C ASP A 33 2.19 -8.66 9.97
N THR A 34 2.91 -9.64 9.43
CA THR A 34 3.72 -10.59 10.20
C THR A 34 4.99 -10.98 9.45
N GLU A 35 6.04 -11.34 10.18
CA GLU A 35 7.28 -11.83 9.55
C GLU A 35 6.97 -13.07 8.67
N PRO A 36 7.57 -13.17 7.47
CA PRO A 36 7.56 -14.43 6.74
C PRO A 36 8.07 -15.58 7.61
N GLU A 37 7.31 -16.66 7.70
CA GLU A 37 7.92 -17.90 8.17
C GLU A 37 9.03 -18.30 7.19
N PRO A 38 10.19 -18.81 7.67
CA PRO A 38 11.32 -19.16 6.81
C PRO A 38 10.99 -20.10 5.64
N ASP A 39 9.92 -20.89 5.78
CA ASP A 39 9.43 -21.84 4.78
C ASP A 39 8.12 -21.38 4.08
N ALA A 40 7.56 -20.24 4.48
CA ALA A 40 6.35 -19.69 3.87
C ALA A 40 6.69 -18.97 2.56
N LYS A 41 5.95 -19.34 1.50
CA LYS A 41 6.04 -18.67 0.19
C LYS A 41 5.27 -17.35 0.14
N SER A 42 4.50 -17.03 1.18
CA SER A 42 3.57 -15.90 1.21
C SER A 42 3.80 -15.05 2.45
N TRP A 43 3.63 -13.74 2.32
CA TRP A 43 3.50 -12.81 3.44
C TRP A 43 2.03 -12.51 3.65
N TYR A 44 1.65 -12.35 4.92
CA TYR A 44 0.38 -11.74 5.28
C TYR A 44 0.57 -10.22 5.25
N TYR A 45 -0.38 -9.55 4.63
CA TYR A 45 -0.36 -8.11 4.49
C TYR A 45 -1.77 -7.56 4.61
N THR A 46 -1.85 -6.31 5.01
CA THR A 46 -3.07 -5.52 4.92
C THR A 46 -2.89 -4.48 3.83
N GLU A 47 -3.78 -4.50 2.85
CA GLU A 47 -3.85 -3.45 1.85
C GLU A 47 -4.35 -2.18 2.51
N LEU A 48 -3.68 -1.05 2.25
CA LEU A 48 -4.05 0.28 2.73
C LEU A 48 -4.73 1.11 1.62
N PHE A 49 -4.23 0.97 0.40
CA PHE A 49 -4.83 1.60 -0.77
C PHE A 49 -4.85 0.65 -1.96
N LEU A 50 -5.96 0.66 -2.69
CA LEU A 50 -6.11 -0.04 -3.96
C LEU A 50 -6.34 0.98 -5.07
N MET A 51 -5.49 0.94 -6.10
CA MET A 51 -5.62 1.74 -7.31
C MET A 51 -6.06 0.84 -8.46
N GLU A 52 -7.17 1.16 -9.11
CA GLU A 52 -7.71 0.38 -10.23
C GLU A 52 -8.03 1.27 -11.43
N ASP A 53 -7.86 0.71 -12.64
CA ASP A 53 -8.35 1.31 -13.87
C ASP A 53 -9.57 0.55 -14.40
N TYR A 54 -10.75 1.14 -14.23
CA TYR A 54 -12.01 0.60 -14.73
C TYR A 54 -12.34 1.04 -16.18
N GLY A 55 -11.38 1.65 -16.89
CA GLY A 55 -11.55 2.16 -18.25
C GLY A 55 -12.17 3.57 -18.32
N GLN A 56 -12.44 4.21 -17.18
CA GLN A 56 -12.91 5.60 -17.09
C GLN A 56 -11.89 6.53 -16.43
N GLY A 57 -10.72 6.01 -16.06
CA GLY A 57 -9.70 6.69 -15.27
C GLY A 57 -9.29 5.87 -14.05
N LEU A 58 -8.19 6.30 -13.43
CA LEU A 58 -7.68 5.69 -12.22
C LEU A 58 -8.49 6.12 -11.01
N GLU A 59 -8.92 5.15 -10.20
CA GLU A 59 -9.54 5.38 -8.91
C GLU A 59 -8.69 4.76 -7.81
N VAL A 60 -8.57 5.44 -6.66
CA VAL A 60 -7.90 4.93 -5.46
C VAL A 60 -8.89 4.78 -4.33
N GLN A 61 -9.03 3.58 -3.80
CA GLN A 61 -9.87 3.31 -2.64
C GLN A 61 -8.98 3.10 -1.41
N VAL A 62 -9.43 3.61 -0.26
CA VAL A 62 -8.87 3.18 1.03
C VAL A 62 -9.42 1.78 1.29
N SER A 63 -8.50 0.82 1.41
CA SER A 63 -8.79 -0.57 1.69
C SER A 63 -8.11 -0.89 3.01
N LEU A 64 -8.69 -1.79 3.82
CA LEU A 64 -8.06 -2.36 5.02
C LEU A 64 -8.29 -3.87 4.99
N ASN A 65 -8.11 -4.45 3.81
CA ASN A 65 -8.36 -5.86 3.56
C ASN A 65 -7.07 -6.64 3.77
N ALA A 66 -7.12 -7.61 4.68
CA ALA A 66 -6.05 -8.57 4.86
C ALA A 66 -5.98 -9.53 3.66
N GLY A 67 -4.77 -9.87 3.23
CA GLY A 67 -4.50 -10.74 2.10
C GLY A 67 -3.27 -11.62 2.33
N GLY A 68 -3.00 -12.48 1.36
CA GLY A 68 -1.79 -13.29 1.31
C GLY A 68 -1.18 -13.24 -0.08
N MET A 69 0.07 -12.78 -0.18
CA MET A 69 0.74 -12.60 -1.48
C MET A 69 2.13 -13.24 -1.50
N PRO A 70 2.59 -13.80 -2.64
CA PRO A 70 3.95 -14.31 -2.74
C PRO A 70 4.99 -13.18 -2.68
N ALA A 71 6.08 -13.40 -1.96
CA ALA A 71 7.15 -12.42 -1.73
C ALA A 71 7.79 -11.83 -3.01
N SER A 72 7.65 -12.51 -4.15
CA SER A 72 8.27 -12.12 -5.43
C SER A 72 7.57 -10.97 -6.17
N TYR A 73 6.37 -10.56 -5.73
CA TYR A 73 5.55 -9.59 -6.47
C TYR A 73 5.54 -8.18 -5.88
N THR A 74 6.13 -7.99 -4.69
CA THR A 74 6.21 -6.70 -4.01
C THR A 74 7.62 -6.15 -3.91
N ARG A 75 7.73 -4.82 -3.94
CA ARG A 75 8.93 -4.08 -3.53
C ARG A 75 8.58 -3.06 -2.45
N VAL A 76 9.60 -2.59 -1.72
CA VAL A 76 9.41 -1.45 -0.79
C VAL A 76 8.86 -0.25 -1.56
N ALA A 77 7.82 0.38 -1.01
CA ALA A 77 7.20 1.55 -1.59
C ALA A 77 8.15 2.75 -1.51
N THR A 78 8.31 3.47 -2.62
CA THR A 78 9.04 4.74 -2.70
C THR A 78 8.10 5.91 -2.44
N ASP A 79 8.66 7.10 -2.19
CA ASP A 79 7.85 8.31 -1.96
C ASP A 79 7.01 8.65 -3.18
N GLU A 80 7.50 8.33 -4.39
CA GLU A 80 6.78 8.51 -5.65
C GLU A 80 5.55 7.60 -5.72
N ASP A 81 5.67 6.34 -5.27
CA ASP A 81 4.53 5.42 -5.22
C ASP A 81 3.47 5.95 -4.26
N VAL A 82 3.86 6.26 -3.02
CA VAL A 82 2.94 6.77 -1.99
C VAL A 82 2.27 8.07 -2.46
N ALA A 83 3.03 8.98 -3.05
CA ALA A 83 2.50 10.24 -3.59
C ALA A 83 1.50 10.04 -4.74
N LYS A 84 1.70 9.01 -5.58
CA LYS A 84 0.76 8.69 -6.68
C LYS A 84 -0.62 8.33 -6.15
N PHE A 85 -0.71 7.47 -5.13
CA PHE A 85 -1.98 7.11 -4.51
C PHE A 85 -2.64 8.32 -3.85
N ILE A 86 -1.88 9.08 -3.06
CA ILE A 86 -2.37 10.29 -2.40
C ILE A 86 -2.91 11.31 -3.41
N SER A 87 -2.21 11.50 -4.53
CA SER A 87 -2.61 12.45 -5.57
C SER A 87 -3.97 12.10 -6.18
N ILE A 88 -4.19 10.82 -6.50
CA ILE A 88 -5.46 10.35 -7.07
C ILE A 88 -6.56 10.39 -6.01
N LEU A 89 -6.27 9.95 -4.78
CA LEU A 89 -7.23 9.97 -3.68
C LEU A 89 -7.73 11.40 -3.39
N LYS A 90 -6.85 12.41 -3.41
CA LYS A 90 -7.21 13.82 -3.24
C LYS A 90 -8.08 14.39 -4.36
N GLN A 91 -8.04 13.81 -5.55
CA GLN A 91 -8.87 14.24 -6.68
C GLN A 91 -10.30 13.70 -6.57
N GLN A 92 -10.57 12.76 -5.66
CA GLN A 92 -11.90 12.21 -5.48
C GLN A 92 -12.82 13.19 -4.75
N GLN A 93 -14.01 13.36 -5.30
CA GLN A 93 -14.98 14.34 -4.83
C GLN A 93 -15.38 14.17 -3.35
N ASN A 94 -15.30 12.95 -2.82
CA ASN A 94 -15.75 12.61 -1.46
C ASN A 94 -14.60 12.34 -0.49
N PHE A 95 -13.35 12.60 -0.88
CA PHE A 95 -12.22 12.33 0.01
C PHE A 95 -12.17 13.35 1.16
N ASN A 96 -12.27 12.85 2.40
CA ASN A 96 -12.11 13.65 3.61
C ASN A 96 -10.73 13.40 4.21
N GLN A 97 -9.80 14.32 3.94
CA GLN A 97 -8.42 14.22 4.40
C GLN A 97 -8.30 14.21 5.94
N GLU A 98 -9.01 15.09 6.65
CA GLU A 98 -8.92 15.15 8.12
C GLU A 98 -9.40 13.86 8.77
N LYS A 99 -10.52 13.31 8.29
CA LYS A 99 -11.03 12.02 8.75
C LYS A 99 -10.04 10.91 8.45
N PHE A 100 -9.50 10.86 7.24
CA PHE A 100 -8.52 9.83 6.85
C PHE A 100 -7.27 9.87 7.72
N LEU A 101 -6.69 11.04 7.95
CA LEU A 101 -5.49 11.19 8.78
C LEU A 101 -5.76 10.79 10.23
N LYS A 102 -6.94 11.13 10.75
CA LYS A 102 -7.38 10.72 12.08
C LYS A 102 -7.55 9.21 12.17
N ASP A 103 -8.25 8.60 11.21
CA ASP A 103 -8.47 7.15 11.15
C ASP A 103 -7.11 6.42 11.04
N LEU A 104 -6.17 6.93 10.24
CA LEU A 104 -4.81 6.38 10.12
C LEU A 104 -4.02 6.43 11.43
N GLN A 105 -4.19 7.49 12.24
CA GLN A 105 -3.53 7.62 13.54
C GLN A 105 -4.17 6.73 14.62
N GLU A 106 -5.50 6.57 14.59
CA GLU A 106 -6.27 5.90 15.65
C GLU A 106 -6.59 4.41 15.35
N SER A 107 -6.36 3.93 14.13
CA SER A 107 -6.79 2.59 13.70
C SER A 107 -5.95 1.45 14.25
N GLN A 108 -6.63 0.56 15.00
CA GLN A 108 -6.09 -0.76 15.39
C GLN A 108 -5.95 -1.71 14.19
N ASP A 109 -6.72 -1.52 13.12
CA ASP A 109 -6.58 -2.33 11.91
C ASP A 109 -5.27 -2.04 11.16
N THR A 110 -4.54 -1.00 11.58
CA THR A 110 -3.20 -0.65 11.09
C THR A 110 -2.10 -0.91 12.12
N GLU A 111 -2.37 -1.70 13.16
CA GLU A 111 -1.42 -1.98 14.26
C GLU A 111 -0.10 -2.65 13.83
N PRO A 112 0.07 -3.20 12.61
CA PRO A 112 1.41 -3.48 12.10
C PRO A 112 2.09 -2.27 11.45
N LEU A 113 1.37 -1.33 10.83
CA LEU A 113 1.97 -0.23 10.05
C LEU A 113 2.92 0.61 10.90
N LEU A 114 4.17 0.72 10.46
CA LEU A 114 5.20 1.43 11.20
C LEU A 114 4.84 2.91 11.36
N GLU A 115 5.14 3.47 12.54
CA GLU A 115 4.90 4.89 12.81
C GLU A 115 5.62 5.80 11.81
N GLU A 116 6.83 5.45 11.37
CA GLU A 116 7.55 6.20 10.33
C GLU A 116 6.83 6.19 8.96
N GLU A 117 6.11 5.11 8.64
CA GLU A 117 5.31 5.02 7.42
C GLU A 117 3.99 5.81 7.54
N LYS A 118 3.38 5.84 8.74
CA LYS A 118 2.25 6.74 9.03
C LYS A 118 2.70 8.19 8.89
N GLU A 119 3.79 8.58 9.52
CA GLU A 119 4.39 9.92 9.41
C GLU A 119 4.71 10.28 7.96
N ARG A 120 5.23 9.32 7.20
CA ARG A 120 5.51 9.48 5.77
C ARG A 120 4.25 9.76 4.97
N ILE A 121 3.17 8.98 5.16
CA ILE A 121 1.88 9.23 4.50
C ILE A 121 1.38 10.63 4.89
N MET A 122 1.34 10.95 6.18
CA MET A 122 0.88 12.24 6.68
C MET A 122 1.65 13.42 6.05
N ARG A 123 2.99 13.32 5.99
CA ARG A 123 3.87 14.31 5.37
C ARG A 123 3.56 14.50 3.88
N LEU A 124 3.39 13.40 3.14
CA LEU A 124 3.07 13.44 1.71
C LEU A 124 1.63 13.92 1.44
N MET A 125 0.75 13.77 2.43
CA MET A 125 -0.62 14.28 2.37
C MET A 125 -0.75 15.77 2.63
N GLY A 126 0.20 16.45 3.28
CA GLY A 126 0.20 17.92 3.40
C GLY A 126 -0.94 18.49 4.24
#